data_AF-A0A351XJI1-F1
#
_entry.id   AF-A0A351XJI1-F1
#
_cell.length_a   1.000
_cell.length_b   1.000
_cell.length_c   1.000
_cell.angle_alpha   90.00
_cell.angle_beta   90.00
_cell.angle_gamma   90.00
#
_symmetry.space_group_name_H-M   'P 1'
#
loop_
_entity.id
_entity.type
_entity.pdbx_description
1 polymer ?
#
loop_
_entity_poly.entity_id
_entity_poly.type
_entity_poly.pdbx_seq_one_letter_code
_entity_poly.pdbx_strand_id
1 'polypeptide(L)'
;VTDEIFAVAAGKNKTISKYYMAGLILIPYFGWAAGTAAGALLGAVIPEAVGNALGIAIYGMFMAIIIPQARDNSKCLIVIIIAAALSCCFKWIPVLEDISSGFVIIICAVIASVTGALLYPVEDEVEE
;
A
#
# COMPACT_ATOMS: atom_id res chain seq x y z
N VAL A 1 -7.20 11.16 2.30
CA VAL A 1 -7.89 9.86 2.21
C VAL A 1 -6.80 8.81 2.19
N THR A 2 -6.81 7.89 3.15
CA THR A 2 -5.83 6.79 3.20
C THR A 2 -6.36 5.58 2.42
N ASP A 3 -5.51 4.60 2.16
CA ASP A 3 -5.89 3.42 1.36
C ASP A 3 -6.98 2.60 2.06
N GLU A 4 -7.06 2.62 3.39
CA GLU A 4 -8.12 1.97 4.16
C GLU A 4 -9.47 2.69 3.98
N ILE A 5 -9.44 4.03 4.02
CA ILE A 5 -10.64 4.85 3.77
C ILE A 5 -11.13 4.59 2.34
N PHE A 6 -10.19 4.52 1.39
CA PHE A 6 -10.50 4.26 -0.02
C PHE A 6 -11.06 2.86 -0.22
N ALA A 7 -10.43 1.82 0.33
CA ALA A 7 -10.90 0.43 0.20
C ALA A 7 -12.31 0.25 0.79
N VAL A 8 -12.58 0.81 1.97
CA VAL A 8 -13.92 0.76 2.59
C VAL A 8 -14.94 1.55 1.78
N ALA A 9 -14.55 2.69 1.21
CA ALA A 9 -15.42 3.49 0.36
C ALA A 9 -15.73 2.78 -0.97
N ALA A 10 -14.72 2.22 -1.63
CA ALA A 10 -14.83 1.53 -2.92
C ALA A 10 -15.67 0.24 -2.81
N GLY A 11 -15.67 -0.43 -1.65
CA GLY A 11 -16.53 -1.59 -1.38
C GLY A 11 -18.03 -1.28 -1.28
N LYS A 12 -18.45 0.00 -1.32
CA LYS A 12 -19.87 0.35 -1.38
C LYS A 12 -20.38 0.39 -2.82
N ASN A 13 -21.29 -0.54 -3.14
CA ASN A 13 -22.05 -0.59 -4.40
C ASN A 13 -23.12 0.53 -4.55
N LYS A 14 -23.04 1.63 -3.79
CA LYS A 14 -24.01 2.74 -3.83
C LYS A 14 -23.28 4.08 -3.84
N THR A 15 -23.94 5.10 -4.40
CA THR A 15 -23.46 6.48 -4.38
C THR A 15 -23.06 6.90 -2.96
N ILE A 16 -21.80 7.31 -2.80
CA ILE A 16 -21.25 7.66 -1.50
C ILE A 16 -21.66 9.08 -1.13
N SER A 17 -22.40 9.23 -0.03
CA SER A 17 -22.79 10.55 0.48
C SER A 17 -21.60 11.28 1.11
N LYS A 18 -21.58 12.62 0.98
CA LYS A 18 -20.57 13.50 1.59
C LYS A 18 -20.48 13.28 3.12
N TYR A 19 -21.61 13.07 3.77
CA TYR A 19 -21.66 12.82 5.23
C TYR A 19 -21.05 11.48 5.62
N TYR A 20 -21.19 10.46 4.77
CA TYR A 20 -20.57 9.15 5.00
C TYR A 20 -19.05 9.25 4.89
N MET A 21 -18.53 9.91 3.84
CA MET A 21 -17.09 10.15 3.70
C MET A 21 -16.53 11.00 4.83
N ALA A 22 -17.23 12.04 5.25
CA ALA A 22 -16.81 12.87 6.37
C ALA A 22 -16.71 12.04 7.67
N GLY A 23 -17.70 11.20 7.97
CA GLY A 23 -17.65 10.29 9.11
C GLY A 23 -16.49 9.30 9.02
N LEU A 24 -16.25 8.75 7.82
CA LEU A 24 -15.15 7.81 7.57
C LEU A 24 -13.78 8.46 7.78
N ILE A 25 -13.62 9.74 7.41
CA ILE A 25 -12.35 10.47 7.52
C ILE A 25 -12.10 10.99 8.94
N LEU A 26 -13.12 11.52 9.62
CA LEU A 26 -12.93 12.24 10.88
C LEU A 26 -12.34 11.34 11.97
N ILE A 27 -12.84 10.11 12.12
CA ILE A 27 -12.39 9.20 13.19
C ILE A 27 -10.90 8.85 13.02
N PRO A 28 -10.44 8.33 11.86
CA PRO A 28 -9.03 8.05 11.63
C PRO A 28 -8.16 9.31 11.67
N TYR A 29 -8.67 10.46 11.21
CA TYR A 29 -7.92 11.72 11.27
C TYR A 29 -7.61 12.12 12.72
N PHE A 30 -8.62 12.13 13.60
CA PHE A 30 -8.40 12.44 15.01
C PHE A 30 -7.57 11.37 15.71
N GLY A 31 -7.78 10.09 15.38
CA GLY A 31 -6.95 9.00 15.90
C GLY A 31 -5.48 9.16 15.52
N TRP A 32 -5.20 9.51 14.26
CA TRP A 32 -3.84 9.76 13.78
C TRP A 32 -3.24 11.01 14.42
N ALA A 33 -3.97 12.12 14.48
CA ALA A 33 -3.49 13.36 15.06
C ALA A 33 -3.19 13.20 16.56
N ALA A 34 -4.11 12.59 17.32
CA ALA A 34 -3.91 12.30 18.73
C ALA A 34 -2.78 11.29 18.96
N GLY A 35 -2.70 10.24 18.14
CA GLY A 35 -1.61 9.26 18.18
C GLY A 35 -0.24 9.88 17.88
N THR A 36 -0.17 10.80 16.92
CA THR A 36 1.05 11.54 16.60
C THR A 36 1.46 12.46 17.75
N ALA A 37 0.51 13.20 18.33
CA ALA A 37 0.77 14.05 19.49
C ALA A 37 1.24 13.23 20.69
N ALA A 38 0.57 12.10 20.98
CA ALA A 38 0.97 11.19 22.03
C ALA A 38 2.36 10.58 21.77
N GLY A 39 2.64 10.15 20.54
CA GLY A 39 3.95 9.64 20.13
C GLY A 39 5.06 10.68 20.24
N ALA A 40 4.78 11.94 19.92
CA ALA A 40 5.75 13.04 20.07
C ALA A 40 6.04 13.36 21.54
N LEU A 41 5.02 13.33 22.40
CA LEU A 41 5.17 13.62 23.83
C LEU A 41 5.79 12.46 24.62
N LEU A 42 5.43 11.22 24.28
CA LEU A 42 5.83 10.02 25.00
C LEU A 42 7.01 9.29 24.34
N GLY A 43 7.42 9.69 23.14
CA GLY A 43 8.45 9.00 22.35
C GLY A 43 9.80 8.90 23.06
N ALA A 44 10.16 9.89 23.89
CA ALA A 44 11.39 9.87 24.69
C ALA A 44 11.34 8.88 25.88
N VAL A 45 10.14 8.39 26.24
CA VAL A 45 9.92 7.43 27.33
C VAL A 45 9.91 5.98 26.80
N ILE A 46 9.74 5.81 25.48
CA ILE A 46 9.67 4.50 24.83
C ILE A 46 11.09 3.92 24.69
N PRO A 47 11.33 2.67 25.12
CA PRO A 47 12.61 1.99 24.90
C PRO A 47 12.95 1.88 23.42
N GLU A 48 14.23 2.01 23.05
CA GLU A 48 14.68 1.97 21.65
C GLU A 48 14.19 0.73 20.89
N ALA A 49 14.16 -0.44 21.54
CA ALA A 49 13.66 -1.67 20.94
C ALA A 49 12.19 -1.55 20.47
N VAL A 50 11.34 -0.89 21.26
CA VAL A 50 9.93 -0.67 20.92
C VAL A 50 9.81 0.41 19.85
N GLY A 51 10.60 1.48 19.92
CA GLY A 51 10.66 2.51 18.88
C GLY A 51 11.04 1.94 17.50
N ASN A 52 12.06 1.09 17.46
CA ASN A 52 12.48 0.39 16.24
C ASN A 52 11.39 -0.55 15.70
N ALA A 53 10.71 -1.28 16.59
CA ALA A 53 9.60 -2.16 16.21
C ALA A 53 8.42 -1.37 15.60
N LEU A 54 8.09 -0.19 16.16
CA LEU A 54 7.05 0.69 15.62
C LEU A 54 7.39 1.20 14.21
N GLY A 55 8.66 1.50 13.92
CA GLY A 55 9.11 1.87 12.58
C GLY A 55 8.90 0.74 11.57
N ILE A 56 9.16 -0.51 11.95
CA ILE A 56 8.95 -1.67 11.09
C ILE A 56 7.45 -2.01 10.94
N ALA A 57 6.65 -1.74 11.97
CA ALA A 57 5.22 -2.06 12.00
C ALA A 57 4.42 -1.42 10.84
N ILE A 58 4.82 -0.23 10.39
CA ILE A 58 4.19 0.45 9.24
C ILE A 58 4.32 -0.40 7.96
N TYR A 59 5.48 -1.02 7.72
CA TYR A 59 5.64 -1.93 6.58
C TYR A 59 4.76 -3.18 6.73
N GLY A 60 4.62 -3.69 7.96
CA GLY A 60 3.72 -4.81 8.27
C GLY A 60 2.25 -4.51 7.93
N MET A 61 1.80 -3.27 8.17
CA MET A 61 0.44 -2.83 7.81
C MET A 61 0.20 -2.87 6.30
N PHE A 62 1.12 -2.35 5.48
CA PHE A 62 0.99 -2.44 4.02
C PHE A 62 1.05 -3.88 3.52
N MET A 63 1.94 -4.71 4.09
CA MET A 63 2.01 -6.13 3.78
C MET A 63 0.68 -6.84 4.10
N ALA A 64 0.01 -6.49 5.19
CA ALA A 64 -1.28 -7.07 5.57
C ALA A 64 -2.42 -6.76 4.58
N ILE A 65 -2.33 -5.68 3.81
CA ILE A 65 -3.30 -5.34 2.75
C ILE A 65 -3.09 -6.24 1.53
N ILE A 66 -1.85 -6.46 1.12
CA ILE A 66 -1.54 -7.18 -0.13
C ILE A 66 -1.48 -8.70 0.04
N ILE A 67 -1.07 -9.22 1.21
CA ILE A 67 -0.87 -10.66 1.44
C ILE A 67 -2.16 -11.47 1.26
N PRO A 68 -3.33 -11.07 1.79
CA PRO A 68 -4.57 -11.83 1.61
C PRO A 68 -4.95 -11.96 0.13
N GLN A 69 -4.89 -10.86 -0.63
CA GLN A 69 -5.16 -10.85 -2.06
C GLN A 69 -4.17 -11.71 -2.85
N ALA A 70 -2.89 -11.69 -2.46
CA ALA A 70 -1.86 -12.54 -3.06
C ALA A 70 -2.03 -14.03 -2.73
N ARG A 71 -2.58 -14.34 -1.55
CA ARG A 71 -2.89 -15.72 -1.13
C ARG A 71 -4.07 -16.28 -1.91
N ASP A 72 -5.11 -15.48 -2.10
CA ASP A 72 -6.34 -15.91 -2.76
C ASP A 72 -6.21 -15.93 -4.29
N ASN A 73 -5.35 -15.07 -4.86
CA ASN A 73 -5.10 -14.99 -6.30
C ASN A 73 -3.61 -15.12 -6.65
N SER A 74 -3.22 -16.30 -7.16
CA SER A 74 -1.83 -16.58 -7.56
C SER A 74 -1.31 -15.65 -8.68
N LYS A 75 -2.21 -15.08 -9.50
CA LYS A 75 -1.82 -14.09 -10.53
C LYS A 75 -1.31 -12.81 -9.87
N CYS A 76 -1.99 -12.33 -8.82
CA CYS A 76 -1.55 -11.18 -8.03
C CYS A 76 -0.20 -11.43 -7.36
N LEU A 77 0.02 -12.64 -6.82
CA LEU A 77 1.31 -13.01 -6.23
C LEU A 77 2.47 -12.89 -7.23
N ILE A 78 2.27 -13.36 -8.46
CA ILE A 78 3.30 -13.29 -9.52
C ILE A 78 3.66 -11.84 -9.84
N VAL A 79 2.66 -10.96 -9.95
CA VAL A 79 2.88 -9.52 -10.19
C VAL A 79 3.66 -8.88 -9.03
N ILE A 80 3.33 -9.22 -7.78
CA ILE A 80 4.05 -8.74 -6.59
C ILE A 80 5.52 -9.18 -6.62
N ILE A 81 5.79 -10.45 -6.96
CA ILE A 81 7.16 -10.97 -7.06
C ILE A 81 7.95 -10.26 -8.15
N ILE A 82 7.33 -10.00 -9.32
CA ILE A 82 7.95 -9.25 -10.41
C ILE A 82 8.31 -7.82 -9.95
N ALA A 83 7.38 -7.13 -9.28
CA ALA A 83 7.63 -5.79 -8.75
C ALA A 83 8.78 -5.78 -7.73
N ALA A 84 8.82 -6.77 -6.84
CA ALA A 84 9.90 -6.92 -5.85
C ALA A 84 11.24 -7.20 -6.51
N ALA A 85 11.29 -8.09 -7.50
CA ALA A 85 12.50 -8.40 -8.26
C ALA A 85 13.03 -7.17 -9.01
N LEU A 86 12.15 -6.41 -9.67
CA LEU A 86 12.50 -5.15 -10.34
C LEU A 86 13.09 -4.14 -9.35
N SER A 87 12.43 -3.94 -8.20
CA SER A 87 12.91 -3.03 -7.15
C SER A 87 14.31 -3.43 -6.65
N CYS A 88 14.56 -4.73 -6.47
CA CYS A 88 15.89 -5.24 -6.14
C CYS A 88 16.91 -4.98 -7.25
N CYS A 89 16.55 -5.15 -8.52
CA CYS A 89 17.42 -4.84 -9.66
C CYS A 89 17.83 -3.37 -9.68
N PHE A 90 16.88 -2.43 -9.52
CA PHE A 90 17.19 -1.00 -9.46
C PHE A 90 18.12 -0.65 -8.29
N LYS A 91 18.03 -1.38 -7.17
CA LYS A 91 18.87 -1.13 -6.00
C LYS A 91 20.28 -1.71 -6.13
N TRP A 92 20.45 -2.84 -6.82
CA TRP A 92 21.72 -3.60 -6.82
C TRP A 92 22.51 -3.47 -8.12
N ILE A 93 21.91 -2.92 -9.18
CA ILE A 93 22.60 -2.65 -10.44
C ILE A 93 23.17 -1.23 -10.40
N PRO A 94 24.50 -1.05 -10.38
CA PRO A 94 25.15 0.26 -10.17
C PRO A 94 24.88 1.27 -11.29
N VAL A 95 24.40 0.83 -12.46
CA VAL A 95 24.02 1.70 -13.59
C VAL A 95 22.62 2.34 -13.38
N LEU A 96 21.80 1.76 -12.50
CA LEU A 96 20.42 2.19 -12.24
C LEU A 96 20.24 2.87 -10.88
N GLU A 97 21.31 2.94 -10.08
CA GLU A 97 21.29 3.43 -8.70
C GLU A 97 21.08 4.95 -8.59
N ASP A 98 21.40 5.71 -9.64
CA ASP A 98 21.22 7.18 -9.68
C ASP A 98 19.75 7.62 -9.76
N ILE A 99 18.80 6.68 -9.90
CA ILE A 99 17.37 6.98 -9.97
C ILE A 99 16.82 7.16 -8.56
N SER A 100 16.06 8.24 -8.34
CA SER A 100 15.47 8.49 -7.02
C SER A 100 14.50 7.37 -6.63
N SER A 101 14.46 7.06 -5.34
CA SER A 101 13.62 5.99 -4.78
C SER A 101 12.14 6.13 -5.16
N GLY A 102 11.63 7.37 -5.23
CA GLY A 102 10.26 7.66 -5.67
C GLY A 102 10.02 7.27 -7.13
N PHE A 103 10.96 7.57 -8.03
CA PHE A 103 10.85 7.17 -9.43
C PHE A 103 11.00 5.66 -9.62
N VAL A 104 11.87 5.00 -8.86
CA VAL A 104 11.99 3.54 -8.88
C VAL A 104 10.66 2.88 -8.54
N ILE A 105 9.94 3.36 -7.52
CA ILE A 105 8.62 2.85 -7.14
C ILE A 105 7.62 3.00 -8.31
N ILE A 106 7.57 4.19 -8.94
CA ILE A 106 6.66 4.46 -10.06
C ILE A 106 6.97 3.54 -11.24
N ILE A 107 8.25 3.43 -11.63
CA ILE A 107 8.68 2.60 -12.77
C ILE A 107 8.36 1.13 -12.51
N CYS A 108 8.69 0.62 -11.32
CA CYS A 108 8.39 -0.77 -10.95
C CYS A 108 6.89 -1.04 -10.97
N ALA A 109 6.06 -0.13 -10.46
CA ALA A 109 4.60 -0.27 -10.46
C ALA A 109 4.02 -0.28 -11.88
N VAL A 110 4.51 0.60 -12.77
CA VAL A 110 4.08 0.64 -14.17
C VAL A 110 4.48 -0.64 -14.90
N ILE A 111 5.75 -1.07 -14.80
CA ILE A 111 6.22 -2.28 -15.48
C ILE A 111 5.50 -3.52 -14.96
N ALA A 112 5.35 -3.66 -13.64
CA ALA A 112 4.69 -4.81 -13.04
C ALA A 112 3.20 -4.86 -13.41
N SER A 113 2.49 -3.72 -13.39
CA SER A 113 1.07 -3.67 -13.77
C SER A 113 0.84 -3.95 -15.26
N VAL A 114 1.67 -3.39 -16.14
CA VAL A 114 1.61 -3.71 -17.59
C VAL A 114 1.90 -5.19 -17.83
N THR A 115 2.92 -5.74 -17.18
CA THR A 115 3.25 -7.16 -17.30
C THR A 115 2.11 -8.05 -16.80
N GLY A 116 1.52 -7.69 -15.65
CA GLY A 116 0.35 -8.37 -15.11
C GLY A 116 -0.85 -8.35 -16.05
N ALA A 117 -1.15 -7.19 -16.65
CA ALA A 117 -2.26 -7.03 -17.59
C ALA A 117 -2.07 -7.83 -18.89
N LEU A 118 -0.83 -7.92 -19.40
CA LEU A 118 -0.52 -8.71 -20.59
C LEU A 118 -0.54 -10.22 -20.33
N LEU A 119 -0.06 -10.66 -19.16
CA LEU A 119 -0.05 -12.09 -18.80
C LEU A 119 -1.42 -12.60 -18.37
N TYR A 120 -2.24 -11.74 -17.76
CA TYR A 120 -3.54 -12.08 -17.21
C TYR A 120 -4.59 -11.05 -17.62
N PRO A 121 -4.92 -10.97 -18.93
CA PRO A 121 -6.00 -10.12 -19.38
C PRO A 121 -7.30 -10.52 -18.69
N VAL A 122 -8.11 -9.52 -18.32
CA VAL A 122 -9.47 -9.75 -17.85
C VAL A 122 -10.27 -10.23 -19.05
N GLU A 123 -10.89 -11.40 -18.94
CA GLU A 123 -11.84 -11.87 -19.96
C GLU A 123 -13.06 -10.94 -19.87
N ASP A 124 -13.39 -10.27 -20.99
CA ASP A 124 -14.59 -9.46 -21.07
C ASP A 124 -15.78 -10.41 -20.86
N GLU A 125 -16.51 -10.24 -19.75
CA GLU A 125 -17.84 -10.79 -19.62
C GLU A 125 -18.66 -10.14 -20.74
N VAL A 126 -18.98 -10.93 -21.78
CA VAL A 126 -20.00 -10.56 -22.74
C VAL A 126 -21.30 -10.51 -21.95
N GLU A 127 -21.68 -9.32 -21.49
CA GLU A 127 -23.01 -9.04 -20.95
C GLU A 127 -24.04 -9.41 -22.04
N GLU A 128 -24.71 -10.57 -21.89
CA GLU A 128 -25.99 -10.87 -22.56
C GLU A 128 -27.15 -10.19 -21.83
#